data_AF-A0A9C6TGT9-F1
#
_entry.id   AF-A0A9C6TGT9-F1
#
_cell.length_a   1.000
_cell.length_b   1.000
_cell.length_c   1.000
_cell.angle_alpha   90.00
_cell.angle_beta   90.00
_cell.angle_gamma   90.00
#
_symmetry.space_group_name_H-M   'P 1'
#
loop_
_entity.id
_entity.type
_entity.pdbx_description
1 polymer ?
#
loop_
_entity_poly.entity_id
_entity_poly.type
_entity_poly.pdbx_seq_one_letter_code
_entity_poly.pdbx_strand_id
1 'polypeptide(L)'
;MAARYDLIKCINAGPAHKVWKLKVRVIRLWTVSQFARSGMKAPIEMVVLDEEGDTIQCTVKDIFVPIFEGLLAEGNVYVVTNFGVALNTIKFKPTRHEFRIHFKRNTIVRPVQDSSVPLNGFNFVPFKTIQSESKEDGYLVGKYFVRLIYDACVV
;
A
#
# COMPACT_ATOMS: atom_id res chain seq x y z
N MET A 1 -20.02 -6.70 19.51
CA MET A 1 -19.95 -7.36 18.19
C MET A 1 -18.73 -6.83 17.47
N ALA A 2 -17.64 -7.60 17.37
CA ALA A 2 -16.46 -7.17 16.64
C ALA A 2 -16.81 -7.07 15.15
N ALA A 3 -16.56 -5.91 14.52
CA ALA A 3 -16.73 -5.78 13.09
C ALA A 3 -15.76 -6.77 12.40
N ARG A 4 -16.28 -7.68 11.58
CA ARG A 4 -15.45 -8.59 10.80
C ARG A 4 -14.76 -7.81 9.68
N TYR A 5 -13.43 -7.73 9.73
CA TYR A 5 -12.58 -7.18 8.68
C TYR A 5 -11.99 -8.32 7.85
N ASP A 6 -11.77 -8.08 6.57
CA ASP A 6 -11.01 -8.96 5.69
C ASP A 6 -9.51 -8.73 5.92
N LEU A 7 -8.73 -9.79 5.70
CA LEU A 7 -7.26 -9.79 5.82
C LEU A 7 -6.62 -9.59 4.44
N ILE A 8 -5.44 -8.98 4.39
CA ILE A 8 -4.76 -8.69 3.13
C ILE A 8 -4.46 -9.98 2.37
N LYS A 9 -4.00 -11.03 3.05
CA LYS A 9 -3.73 -12.34 2.45
C LYS A 9 -4.93 -12.97 1.72
N CYS A 10 -6.16 -12.56 2.05
CA CYS A 10 -7.36 -13.07 1.40
C CYS A 10 -7.69 -12.34 0.10
N ILE A 11 -7.07 -11.18 -0.16
CA ILE A 11 -7.37 -10.34 -1.33
C ILE A 11 -6.96 -11.07 -2.60
N ASN A 12 -7.93 -11.23 -3.49
CA ASN A 12 -7.73 -11.83 -4.80
C ASN A 12 -8.55 -11.09 -5.87
N ALA A 13 -8.29 -11.38 -7.14
CA ALA A 13 -9.11 -10.94 -8.27
C ALA A 13 -10.47 -11.67 -8.37
N GLY A 14 -11.06 -12.04 -7.22
CA GLY A 14 -12.31 -12.79 -7.12
C GLY A 14 -13.49 -12.10 -7.82
N PRO A 15 -14.69 -12.72 -7.76
CA PRO A 15 -15.83 -12.32 -8.58
C PRO A 15 -16.14 -10.83 -8.44
N ALA A 16 -16.54 -10.20 -9.57
CA ALA A 16 -16.66 -8.75 -9.74
C ALA A 16 -17.50 -8.00 -8.68
N HIS A 17 -18.27 -8.72 -7.87
CA HIS A 17 -19.20 -8.19 -6.86
C HIS A 17 -18.72 -8.33 -5.41
N LYS A 18 -17.54 -8.91 -5.12
CA LYS A 18 -17.05 -8.97 -3.73
C LYS A 18 -16.63 -7.59 -3.25
N VAL A 19 -17.31 -7.07 -2.22
CA VAL A 19 -16.92 -5.84 -1.54
C VAL A 19 -16.01 -6.19 -0.37
N TRP A 20 -14.75 -5.80 -0.48
CA TRP A 20 -13.75 -5.97 0.57
C TRP A 20 -13.86 -4.87 1.63
N LYS A 21 -13.60 -5.22 2.88
CA LYS A 21 -13.52 -4.30 4.02
C LYS A 21 -12.24 -4.55 4.81
N LEU A 22 -11.24 -3.70 4.59
CA LEU A 22 -9.94 -3.81 5.24
C LEU A 22 -9.80 -2.83 6.39
N LYS A 23 -9.07 -3.24 7.42
CA LYS A 23 -8.56 -2.36 8.48
C LYS A 23 -7.03 -2.36 8.39
N VAL A 24 -6.46 -1.21 8.03
CA VAL A 24 -5.03 -1.13 7.69
C VAL A 24 -4.37 0.14 8.19
N ARG A 25 -3.09 0.06 8.53
CA ARG A 25 -2.21 1.20 8.82
C ARG A 25 -1.45 1.60 7.56
N VAL A 26 -1.37 2.89 7.28
CA VAL A 26 -0.48 3.41 6.23
C VAL A 26 0.95 3.42 6.78
N ILE A 27 1.83 2.57 6.25
CA ILE A 27 3.23 2.50 6.72
C ILE A 27 4.16 3.38 5.90
N ARG A 28 3.79 3.68 4.66
CA ARG A 28 4.50 4.56 3.74
C ARG A 28 3.51 5.24 2.81
N LEU A 29 3.66 6.54 2.60
CA LEU A 29 2.89 7.32 1.64
C LEU A 29 3.82 8.21 0.82
N TRP A 30 3.72 8.17 -0.50
CA TRP A 30 4.52 9.00 -1.39
C TRP A 30 3.71 9.47 -2.60
N THR A 31 4.16 10.57 -3.19
CA THR A 31 3.57 11.14 -4.40
C THR A 31 4.48 10.85 -5.58
N VAL A 32 3.91 10.39 -6.70
CA VAL A 32 4.68 9.98 -7.88
C VAL A 32 4.74 11.14 -8.87
N SER A 33 5.68 12.06 -8.63
CA SER A 33 5.85 13.33 -9.36
C SER A 33 6.10 13.15 -10.86
N GLN A 34 6.74 12.05 -11.29
CA GLN A 34 6.97 11.70 -12.70
C GLN A 34 5.68 11.57 -13.53
N PHE A 35 4.51 11.39 -12.89
CA PHE A 35 3.21 11.35 -13.55
C PHE A 35 2.39 12.63 -13.34
N ALA A 36 2.98 13.68 -12.76
CA ALA A 36 2.34 14.99 -12.68
C ALA A 36 2.13 15.54 -14.11
N ARG A 37 0.87 15.57 -14.56
CA ARG A 37 0.50 16.23 -15.81
C ARG A 37 0.12 17.66 -15.50
N SER A 38 0.41 18.58 -16.42
CA SER A 38 0.01 19.99 -16.27
C SER A 38 -1.48 20.10 -15.95
N GLY A 39 -1.80 20.74 -14.82
CA GLY A 39 -3.18 20.92 -14.32
C GLY A 39 -3.74 19.79 -13.45
N MET A 40 -3.01 18.69 -13.21
CA MET A 40 -3.46 17.60 -12.33
C MET A 40 -2.45 17.31 -11.20
N LYS A 41 -2.96 16.93 -10.04
CA LYS A 41 -2.14 16.47 -8.92
C LYS A 41 -1.42 15.17 -9.28
N ALA A 42 -0.19 15.01 -8.83
CA ALA A 42 0.53 13.76 -9.00
C ALA A 42 -0.17 12.61 -8.24
N PRO A 43 -0.24 11.40 -8.81
CA PRO A 43 -0.87 10.26 -8.16
C PRO A 43 -0.14 9.91 -6.85
N ILE A 44 -0.91 9.45 -5.88
CA ILE A 44 -0.39 9.01 -4.58
C ILE A 44 -0.27 7.49 -4.60
N GLU A 45 0.86 6.99 -4.13
CA GLU A 45 1.06 5.59 -3.83
C GLU A 45 1.35 5.41 -2.34
N MET A 46 0.91 4.29 -1.79
CA MET A 46 1.13 3.97 -0.39
C MET A 46 1.25 2.47 -0.20
N VAL A 47 1.97 2.09 0.85
CA VAL A 47 1.94 0.72 1.37
C VAL A 47 1.12 0.71 2.64
N VAL A 48 0.21 -0.26 2.73
CA VAL A 48 -0.63 -0.45 3.91
C VAL A 48 -0.36 -1.82 4.54
N LEU A 49 -0.57 -1.89 5.86
CA LEU A 49 -0.30 -3.05 6.72
C LEU A 49 -1.58 -3.43 7.46
N ASP A 50 -1.95 -4.71 7.49
CA ASP A 50 -3.08 -5.19 8.30
C ASP A 50 -2.65 -5.65 9.70
N GLU A 51 -3.60 -6.19 10.46
CA GLU A 51 -3.39 -6.67 11.83
C GLU A 51 -2.47 -7.90 11.93
N GLU A 52 -2.34 -8.70 10.86
CA GLU A 52 -1.44 -9.86 10.83
C GLU A 52 -0.03 -9.51 10.33
N GLY A 53 0.17 -8.27 9.88
CA GLY A 53 1.46 -7.78 9.38
C GLY A 53 1.67 -8.02 7.88
N ASP A 54 0.63 -8.43 7.15
CA ASP A 54 0.67 -8.52 5.70
C ASP A 54 0.64 -7.12 5.08
N THR A 55 1.35 -6.95 3.97
CA THR A 55 1.46 -5.65 3.28
C THR A 55 0.91 -5.70 1.87
N ILE A 56 0.22 -4.64 1.47
CA ILE A 56 -0.27 -4.47 0.09
C ILE A 56 -0.06 -3.04 -0.39
N GLN A 57 0.24 -2.89 -1.66
CA GLN A 57 0.36 -1.58 -2.31
C GLN A 57 -1.03 -1.04 -2.68
N CYS A 58 -1.24 0.24 -2.42
CA CYS A 58 -2.43 0.99 -2.80
C CYS A 58 -2.05 2.18 -3.69
N THR A 59 -2.85 2.44 -4.72
CA THR A 59 -2.66 3.59 -5.64
C THR A 59 -3.92 4.44 -5.71
N VAL A 60 -3.75 5.74 -5.55
CA VAL A 60 -4.75 6.79 -5.81
C VAL A 60 -4.36 7.51 -7.10
N LYS A 61 -5.19 7.37 -8.13
CA LYS A 61 -4.97 8.08 -9.41
C LYS A 61 -5.13 9.58 -9.22
N ASP A 62 -4.45 10.36 -10.05
CA ASP A 62 -4.46 11.83 -10.10
C ASP A 62 -5.88 12.43 -9.97
N ILE A 63 -6.85 11.91 -10.73
CA ILE A 63 -8.26 12.32 -10.69
C ILE A 63 -8.94 12.20 -9.32
N PHE A 64 -8.43 11.35 -8.43
CA PHE A 64 -8.99 11.11 -7.10
C PHE A 64 -8.13 11.71 -5.98
N VAL A 65 -6.91 12.17 -6.28
CA VAL A 65 -6.01 12.77 -5.28
C VAL A 65 -6.68 13.92 -4.52
N PRO A 66 -7.39 14.87 -5.15
CA PRO A 66 -8.05 15.96 -4.42
C PRO A 66 -9.09 15.51 -3.38
N ILE A 67 -9.63 14.29 -3.52
CA ILE A 67 -10.62 13.72 -2.60
C ILE A 67 -9.94 13.10 -1.38
N PHE A 68 -8.74 12.51 -1.56
CA PHE A 68 -8.10 11.66 -0.56
C PHE A 68 -6.83 12.27 0.06
N GLU A 69 -6.20 13.27 -0.56
CA GLU A 69 -4.92 13.83 -0.09
C GLU A 69 -5.00 14.39 1.33
N GLY A 70 -6.11 15.03 1.71
CA GLY A 70 -6.33 15.54 3.06
C GLY A 70 -6.80 14.50 4.08
N LEU A 71 -7.13 13.29 3.63
CA LEU A 71 -7.65 12.21 4.48
C LEU A 71 -6.55 11.20 4.86
N LEU A 72 -5.54 11.04 4.01
CA LEU A 72 -4.51 10.02 4.13
C LEU A 72 -3.24 10.60 4.77
N ALA A 73 -2.76 9.93 5.79
CA ALA A 73 -1.52 10.28 6.49
C ALA A 73 -0.79 9.00 6.92
N GLU A 74 0.54 9.01 6.81
CA GLU A 74 1.42 7.94 7.28
C GLU A 74 1.29 7.74 8.80
N GLY A 75 1.36 6.48 9.25
CA GLY A 75 1.22 6.07 10.65
C GLY A 75 -0.22 5.84 11.12
N ASN A 76 -1.20 6.45 10.44
CA ASN A 76 -2.61 6.35 10.83
C ASN A 76 -3.28 5.05 10.34
N VAL A 77 -4.32 4.63 11.07
CA VAL A 77 -5.12 3.45 10.77
C VAL A 77 -6.44 3.87 10.11
N TYR A 78 -6.81 3.14 9.06
CA TYR A 78 -8.01 3.40 8.28
C TYR A 78 -8.80 2.12 8.06
N VAL A 79 -10.12 2.25 8.04
CA VAL A 79 -11.00 1.26 7.46
C VAL A 79 -11.30 1.66 6.02
N VAL A 80 -10.93 0.81 5.08
CA VAL A 80 -11.06 1.06 3.64
C VAL A 80 -12.02 0.05 3.04
N THR A 81 -13.03 0.54 2.31
CA THR A 81 -14.02 -0.32 1.63
C THR A 81 -14.30 0.15 0.21
N ASN A 82 -14.89 -0.73 -0.60
CA ASN A 82 -15.33 -0.41 -1.97
C ASN A 82 -14.19 0.08 -2.88
N PHE A 83 -13.05 -0.59 -2.80
CA PHE A 83 -11.89 -0.35 -3.63
C PHE A 83 -11.79 -1.37 -4.79
N GLY A 84 -10.89 -1.12 -5.73
CA GLY A 84 -10.57 -2.03 -6.83
C GLY A 84 -9.34 -2.86 -6.51
N VAL A 85 -9.31 -4.09 -7.00
CA VAL A 85 -8.14 -4.98 -6.89
C VAL A 85 -7.67 -5.28 -8.31
N ALA A 86 -6.37 -5.17 -8.55
CA ALA A 86 -5.75 -5.52 -9.83
C ALA A 86 -4.44 -6.28 -9.58
N LEU A 87 -3.98 -7.04 -10.57
CA LEU A 87 -2.67 -7.67 -10.52
C LEU A 87 -1.57 -6.61 -10.43
N ASN A 88 -0.58 -6.86 -9.58
CA ASN A 88 0.59 -6.02 -9.46
C ASN A 88 1.61 -6.42 -10.54
N THR A 89 1.56 -5.72 -11.68
CA THR A 89 2.46 -5.94 -12.83
C THR A 89 3.73 -5.08 -12.78
N ILE A 90 3.98 -4.38 -11.67
CA ILE A 90 5.17 -3.53 -11.50
C ILE A 90 6.41 -4.42 -11.38
N LYS A 91 7.50 -4.06 -12.08
CA LYS A 91 8.77 -4.79 -12.08
C LYS A 91 9.46 -4.79 -10.71
N PHE A 92 9.45 -3.64 -10.03
CA PHE A 92 10.00 -3.47 -8.69
C PHE A 92 8.86 -3.31 -7.70
N LYS A 93 8.58 -4.35 -6.91
CA LYS A 93 7.42 -4.35 -6.02
C LYS A 93 7.83 -3.93 -4.61
N PRO A 94 7.12 -2.97 -4.00
CA PRO A 94 7.33 -2.61 -2.60
C PRO A 94 6.80 -3.67 -1.64
N THR A 95 5.89 -4.53 -2.09
CA THR A 95 5.26 -5.60 -1.31
C THR A 95 5.32 -6.93 -2.05
N ARG A 96 5.37 -8.04 -1.32
CA ARG A 96 5.33 -9.40 -1.90
C ARG A 96 3.94 -9.80 -2.42
N HIS A 97 2.90 -9.04 -2.08
CA HIS A 97 1.53 -9.34 -2.49
C HIS A 97 1.34 -9.26 -4.02
N GLU A 98 0.67 -10.27 -4.60
CA GLU A 98 0.47 -10.41 -6.04
C GLU A 98 -0.50 -9.37 -6.62
N PHE A 99 -1.42 -8.88 -5.79
CA PHE A 99 -2.39 -7.87 -6.13
C PHE A 99 -2.06 -6.51 -5.52
N ARG A 100 -2.61 -5.45 -6.11
CA ARG A 100 -2.60 -4.08 -5.61
C ARG A 100 -4.01 -3.50 -5.56
N ILE A 101 -4.20 -2.54 -4.66
CA ILE A 101 -5.47 -1.85 -4.46
C ILE A 101 -5.48 -0.55 -5.26
N HIS A 102 -6.61 -0.25 -5.88
CA HIS A 102 -6.87 1.01 -6.58
C HIS A 102 -8.08 1.71 -6.00
N PHE A 103 -7.92 2.99 -5.67
CA PHE A 103 -9.03 3.80 -5.20
C PHE A 103 -9.92 4.18 -6.38
N LYS A 104 -11.23 4.05 -6.17
CA LYS A 104 -12.29 4.48 -7.08
C LYS A 104 -13.03 5.65 -6.46
N ARG A 105 -13.86 6.33 -7.25
CA ARG A 105 -14.69 7.45 -6.77
C ARG A 105 -15.52 7.12 -5.52
N ASN A 106 -16.01 5.89 -5.41
CA ASN A 106 -16.88 5.43 -4.33
C ASN A 106 -16.13 4.65 -3.23
N THR A 107 -14.80 4.67 -3.23
CA THR A 107 -13.99 4.10 -2.15
C THR A 107 -14.21 4.91 -0.87
N ILE A 108 -14.50 4.21 0.22
CA ILE A 108 -14.76 4.83 1.51
C ILE A 108 -13.52 4.61 2.38
N VAL A 109 -12.97 5.70 2.90
CA VAL A 109 -11.83 5.70 3.81
C VAL A 109 -12.28 6.35 5.10
N ARG A 110 -12.18 5.62 6.22
CA ARG A 110 -12.55 6.15 7.55
C ARG A 110 -11.37 6.01 8.49
N PRO A 111 -10.85 7.11 9.08
CA PRO A 111 -9.81 7.02 10.10
C PRO A 111 -10.38 6.32 11.34
N VAL A 112 -9.56 5.48 11.97
CA VAL A 112 -9.89 4.78 13.20
C VAL A 112 -8.70 4.85 14.15
N GLN A 113 -8.97 5.04 15.44
CA GLN A 113 -7.97 4.88 16.48
C GLN A 113 -8.00 3.42 16.94
N ASP A 114 -7.04 2.63 16.48
CA ASP A 114 -6.94 1.22 16.80
C ASP A 114 -5.47 0.82 16.97
N SER A 115 -5.16 0.20 18.12
CA SER A 115 -3.81 -0.28 18.47
C SER A 115 -3.56 -1.74 18.06
N SER A 116 -4.57 -2.45 17.54
CA SER A 116 -4.42 -3.84 17.09
C SER A 116 -3.57 -3.99 15.84
N VAL A 117 -3.49 -2.96 14.99
CA VAL A 117 -2.59 -2.96 13.85
C VAL A 117 -1.17 -2.63 14.34
N PRO A 118 -0.15 -3.43 14.00
CA PRO A 118 1.23 -3.20 14.45
C PRO A 118 1.81 -1.89 13.91
N LEU A 119 2.67 -1.22 14.69
CA LEU A 119 3.30 0.07 14.33
C LEU A 119 4.24 -0.07 13.13
N ASN A 120 4.89 -1.22 13.02
CA ASN A 120 5.96 -1.44 12.08
C ASN A 120 5.71 -2.72 11.28
N GLY A 121 5.68 -2.61 9.95
CA GLY A 121 5.63 -3.73 9.02
C GLY A 121 7.01 -4.28 8.65
N PHE A 122 7.97 -4.28 9.59
CA PHE A 122 9.32 -4.78 9.30
C PHE A 122 9.31 -6.30 9.33
N ASN A 123 9.52 -6.92 8.16
CA ASN A 123 9.84 -8.34 8.08
C ASN A 123 11.37 -8.49 8.15
N PHE A 124 11.88 -8.85 9.33
CA PHE A 124 13.31 -9.07 9.52
C PHE A 124 13.74 -10.36 8.82
N VAL A 125 14.53 -10.23 7.76
CA VAL A 125 15.16 -11.37 7.09
C VAL A 125 16.53 -11.67 7.71
N PRO A 126 16.88 -12.95 7.97
CA PRO A 126 18.21 -13.32 8.43
C PRO A 126 19.28 -12.90 7.44
N PHE A 127 20.44 -12.44 7.93
CA PHE A 127 21.55 -11.98 7.08
C PHE A 127 22.02 -13.05 6.08
N LYS A 128 21.94 -14.33 6.44
CA LYS A 128 22.30 -15.45 5.57
C LYS A 128 21.43 -15.53 4.30
N THR A 129 20.15 -15.19 4.40
CA THR A 129 19.19 -15.17 3.27
C THR A 129 19.48 -14.01 2.31
N ILE A 130 19.94 -12.87 2.84
CA ILE A 130 20.31 -11.69 2.05
C ILE A 130 21.50 -11.99 1.11
N GLN A 131 22.45 -12.83 1.53
CA GLN A 131 23.59 -13.23 0.70
C GLN A 131 23.22 -14.18 -0.44
N SER A 132 22.13 -14.95 -0.32
CA SER A 132 21.69 -15.89 -1.35
C SER A 132 20.68 -15.29 -2.34
N GLU A 133 19.85 -14.34 -1.92
CA GLU A 133 18.77 -13.74 -2.75
C GLU A 133 19.25 -12.62 -3.70
N SER A 134 20.54 -12.27 -3.70
CA SER A 134 21.08 -11.09 -4.42
C SER A 134 21.16 -11.23 -5.94
N LYS A 135 20.51 -12.22 -6.56
CA LYS A 135 20.57 -12.42 -8.02
C LYS A 135 19.24 -12.39 -8.77
N GLU A 136 18.08 -12.62 -8.14
CA GLU A 136 16.85 -12.84 -8.94
C GLU A 136 15.56 -12.17 -8.44
N ASP A 137 15.56 -11.52 -7.27
CA ASP A 137 14.31 -11.05 -6.67
C ASP A 137 14.11 -9.54 -6.82
N GLY A 138 13.19 -9.13 -7.70
CA GLY A 138 12.77 -7.75 -7.96
C GLY A 138 12.02 -7.06 -6.80
N TYR A 139 12.31 -7.42 -5.55
CA TYR A 139 11.67 -6.89 -4.34
C TYR A 139 12.65 -5.98 -3.58
N LEU A 140 12.20 -4.78 -3.20
CA LEU A 140 13.00 -3.84 -2.43
C LEU A 140 12.92 -4.18 -0.93
N VAL A 141 13.78 -5.09 -0.44
CA VAL A 141 13.79 -5.49 0.98
C VAL A 141 14.55 -4.50 1.86
N GLY A 142 13.88 -4.02 2.92
CA GLY A 142 14.39 -3.74 4.27
C GLY A 142 15.41 -2.61 4.51
N LYS A 143 16.37 -2.38 3.62
CA LYS A 143 17.37 -1.29 3.73
C LYS A 143 17.48 -0.43 2.48
N TYR A 144 17.14 -0.97 1.31
CA TYR A 144 17.18 -0.23 0.05
C TYR A 144 15.91 0.59 -0.22
N PHE A 145 14.80 0.27 0.45
CA PHE A 145 13.57 1.07 0.35
C PHE A 145 13.78 2.51 0.85
N VAL A 146 14.56 2.67 1.93
CA VAL A 146 14.87 3.99 2.51
C VAL A 146 15.82 4.79 1.61
N ARG A 147 16.76 4.14 0.92
CA ARG A 147 17.77 4.85 0.13
C ARG A 147 17.32 5.17 -1.31
N LEU A 148 16.63 4.24 -1.98
CA LEU A 148 16.20 4.46 -3.37
C LEU A 148 15.06 5.48 -3.50
N ILE A 149 14.16 5.59 -2.51
CA ILE A 149 13.13 6.65 -2.52
C ILE A 149 13.77 8.02 -2.27
N TYR A 150 14.77 8.11 -1.40
CA TYR A 150 15.49 9.38 -1.19
C TYR A 150 16.29 9.80 -2.44
N ASP A 151 16.98 8.88 -3.11
CA ASP A 151 17.74 9.19 -4.33
C ASP A 151 16.84 9.45 -5.56
N ALA A 152 15.63 8.88 -5.64
CA ALA A 152 14.70 9.13 -6.74
C ALA A 152 13.79 10.37 -6.55
N CYS A 153 13.71 10.90 -5.32
CA CYS A 153 12.89 12.08 -4.99
C CYS A 153 13.74 13.38 -4.89
N VAL A 154 15.07 13.26 -4.94
CA VAL A 154 16.02 14.38 -4.98
C VAL A 154 16.81 14.35 -6.29
N VAL A 155 16.12 14.53 -7.42
CA VAL A 155 16.70 15.05 -8.68
C VAL A 155 15.72 16.04 -9.27
#